data_AF-A0A847XSU1-F1
#
_entry.id   AF-A0A847XSU1-F1
#
_cell.length_a   1.000
_cell.length_b   1.000
_cell.length_c   1.000
_cell.angle_alpha   90.00
_cell.angle_beta   90.00
_cell.angle_gamma   90.00
#
_symmetry.space_group_name_H-M   'P 1'
#
loop_
_entity.id
_entity.type
_entity.pdbx_description
1 polymer ?
#
loop_
_entity_poly.entity_id
_entity_poly.type
_entity_poly.pdbx_seq_one_letter_code
_entity_poly.pdbx_strand_id
1 'polypeptide(L)'
;VAGSMSGGVDIRPFPNNWEMAKQLGTYADQPERWEKHTVINQLHLLTPNSLAIIIDCGTEDFFYDVNENLHQQLLYRNIPHDYIVRPGAHNWTYWKNAVKFQLLFMKNYFESARK
;
A
#
# COMPACT_ATOMS: atom_id res chain seq x y z
N VAL A 1 -4.65 -2.77 12.48
CA VAL A 1 -3.85 -1.65 11.95
C VAL A 1 -2.87 -2.19 10.91
N ALA A 2 -2.66 -1.48 9.81
CA ALA A 2 -1.76 -1.85 8.72
C ALA A 2 -0.99 -0.61 8.21
N GLY A 3 0.21 -0.83 7.68
CA GLY A 3 1.07 0.25 7.21
C GLY A 3 1.94 -0.18 6.04
N SER A 4 2.22 0.75 5.12
CA SER A 4 3.07 0.53 3.96
C SER A 4 4.05 1.68 3.74
N MET A 5 5.29 1.35 3.38
CA MET A 5 6.33 2.29 2.97
C MET A 5 6.81 1.89 1.57
N SER A 6 6.57 2.73 0.56
CA SER A 6 6.84 2.40 -0.84
C SER A 6 6.18 1.08 -1.28
N GLY A 7 4.90 0.90 -0.99
CA GLY A 7 4.23 -0.38 -1.17
C GLY A 7 3.98 -0.73 -2.64
N GLY A 8 4.26 -1.98 -3.02
CA GLY A 8 3.74 -2.59 -4.26
C GLY A 8 2.26 -2.91 -4.16
N VAL A 9 1.42 -1.89 -3.98
CA VAL A 9 -0.03 -2.02 -3.73
C VAL A 9 -0.84 -2.35 -4.99
N ASP A 10 -0.26 -2.13 -6.15
CA ASP A 10 -0.70 -2.68 -7.42
C ASP A 10 0.51 -3.30 -8.13
N ILE A 11 0.48 -4.62 -8.30
CA ILE A 11 1.58 -5.39 -8.90
C ILE A 11 1.40 -5.59 -10.40
N ARG A 12 0.19 -5.30 -10.94
CA ARG A 12 -0.16 -5.59 -12.33
C ARG A 12 0.64 -4.79 -13.35
N PRO A 13 1.06 -3.53 -13.09
CA PRO A 13 1.97 -2.81 -13.99
C PRO A 13 3.38 -3.40 -14.06
N PHE A 14 3.73 -4.34 -13.16
CA PHE A 14 5.08 -4.89 -13.02
C PHE A 14 5.12 -6.42 -13.17
N PRO A 15 4.50 -7.02 -14.21
CA PRO A 15 4.23 -8.45 -14.26
C PRO A 15 5.50 -9.32 -14.38
N ASN A 16 6.60 -8.73 -14.86
CA ASN A 16 7.88 -9.41 -15.09
C ASN A 16 8.90 -9.18 -13.96
N ASN A 17 8.52 -8.42 -12.92
CA ASN A 17 9.42 -8.05 -11.83
C ASN A 17 9.34 -9.06 -10.68
N TRP A 18 10.42 -9.13 -9.90
CA TRP A 18 10.52 -9.89 -8.64
C TRP A 18 10.12 -11.37 -8.72
N GLU A 19 10.19 -11.95 -9.92
CA GLU A 19 9.85 -13.36 -10.19
C GLU A 19 8.44 -13.77 -9.71
N MET A 20 7.51 -12.81 -9.57
CA MET A 20 6.14 -13.09 -9.10
C MET A 20 5.43 -14.12 -9.97
N ALA A 21 5.72 -14.14 -11.27
CA ALA A 21 5.20 -15.11 -12.21
C ALA A 21 5.54 -16.58 -11.86
N LYS A 22 6.62 -16.85 -11.12
CA LYS A 22 6.93 -18.21 -10.65
C LYS A 22 5.90 -18.72 -9.65
N GLN A 23 5.29 -17.81 -8.89
CA GLN A 23 4.28 -18.15 -7.88
C GLN A 23 2.87 -18.00 -8.44
N LEU A 24 2.60 -16.90 -9.15
CA LEU A 24 1.26 -16.55 -9.63
C LEU A 24 0.92 -17.12 -11.02
N GLY A 25 1.91 -17.61 -11.77
CA GLY A 25 1.79 -17.78 -13.22
C GLY A 25 1.96 -16.45 -13.95
N THR A 26 2.12 -16.48 -15.28
CA THR A 26 2.20 -15.24 -16.05
C THR A 26 0.88 -14.47 -15.95
N TYR A 27 0.93 -13.14 -16.06
CA TYR A 27 -0.29 -12.33 -16.03
C TYR A 27 -1.25 -12.69 -17.18
N ALA A 28 -0.70 -13.03 -18.35
CA ALA A 28 -1.47 -13.43 -19.52
C ALA A 28 -2.23 -14.75 -19.30
N ASP A 29 -1.61 -15.72 -18.63
CA ASP A 29 -2.21 -17.05 -18.42
C ASP A 29 -3.14 -17.08 -17.20
N GLN A 30 -2.88 -16.23 -16.20
CA GLN A 30 -3.56 -16.27 -14.90
C GLN A 30 -4.08 -14.90 -14.42
N PRO A 31 -4.78 -14.11 -15.25
CA PRO A 31 -5.15 -12.72 -14.92
C PRO A 31 -5.97 -12.61 -13.63
N GLU A 32 -6.94 -13.51 -13.41
CA GLU A 32 -7.76 -13.52 -12.19
C GLU A 32 -6.94 -13.73 -10.91
N ARG A 33 -5.86 -14.51 -10.99
CA ARG A 33 -4.99 -14.76 -9.84
C ARG A 33 -4.24 -13.49 -9.46
N TRP A 34 -3.77 -12.73 -10.45
CA TRP A 34 -3.14 -11.44 -10.21
C TRP A 34 -4.13 -10.43 -9.65
N GLU A 35 -5.35 -10.36 -10.21
CA GLU A 35 -6.43 -9.50 -9.68
C GLU A 35 -6.70 -9.78 -8.20
N LYS A 36 -6.80 -11.06 -7.81
CA LYS A 36 -7.07 -11.50 -6.43
C LYS A 36 -5.93 -11.19 -5.45
N HIS A 37 -4.68 -11.14 -5.91
CA HIS A 37 -3.50 -10.90 -5.07
C HIS A 37 -3.01 -9.45 -5.12
N THR A 38 -3.77 -8.55 -5.75
CA THR A 38 -3.46 -7.11 -5.84
C THR A 38 -4.24 -6.35 -4.77
N VAL A 39 -3.57 -5.51 -3.98
CA VAL A 39 -4.16 -4.84 -2.80
C VAL A 39 -5.31 -3.91 -3.20
N ILE A 40 -5.12 -3.10 -4.24
CA ILE A 40 -6.16 -2.14 -4.68
C ILE A 40 -7.46 -2.80 -5.13
N ASN A 41 -7.42 -4.08 -5.53
CA ASN A 41 -8.61 -4.83 -5.94
C ASN A 41 -9.34 -5.46 -4.75
N GLN A 42 -8.70 -5.56 -3.59
CA GLN A 42 -9.26 -6.16 -2.38
C GLN A 42 -10.00 -5.16 -1.49
N LEU A 43 -10.10 -3.89 -1.89
CA LEU A 43 -10.75 -2.84 -1.10
C LEU A 43 -12.22 -3.14 -0.78
N HIS A 44 -12.91 -3.95 -1.60
CA HIS A 44 -14.28 -4.38 -1.36
C HIS A 44 -14.44 -5.32 -0.16
N LEU A 45 -13.34 -5.90 0.34
CA LEU A 45 -13.32 -6.75 1.54
C LEU A 45 -13.18 -5.94 2.83
N LEU A 46 -12.91 -4.64 2.75
CA LEU A 46 -12.77 -3.79 3.93
C LEU A 46 -14.15 -3.45 4.49
N THR A 47 -14.36 -3.81 5.75
CA THR A 47 -15.48 -3.29 6.54
C THR A 47 -15.14 -1.86 6.98
N PRO A 48 -16.08 -0.90 6.91
CA PRO A 48 -15.84 0.46 7.38
C PRO A 48 -15.27 0.48 8.81
N ASN A 49 -14.22 1.27 9.02
CA ASN A 49 -13.53 1.45 10.30
C ASN A 49 -12.92 0.19 10.93
N SER A 50 -12.87 -0.95 10.23
CA SER A 50 -12.27 -2.18 10.78
C SER A 50 -10.75 -2.20 10.72
N LEU A 51 -10.14 -1.31 9.93
CA LEU A 51 -8.70 -1.25 9.71
C LEU A 51 -8.22 0.19 9.65
N ALA A 52 -7.36 0.58 10.61
CA ALA A 52 -6.55 1.78 10.50
C ALA A 52 -5.38 1.54 9.53
N ILE A 53 -5.23 2.42 8.53
CA ILE A 53 -4.28 2.28 7.41
C ILE A 53 -3.38 3.51 7.33
N ILE A 54 -2.10 3.30 7.09
CA ILE A 54 -1.13 4.35 6.72
C ILE A 54 -0.36 3.95 5.45
N ILE A 55 -0.30 4.85 4.47
CA ILE A 55 0.43 4.69 3.22
C ILE A 55 1.46 5.81 3.13
N ASP A 56 2.73 5.46 2.96
CA ASP A 56 3.84 6.41 2.88
C ASP A 56 4.71 6.10 1.64
N CYS A 57 4.77 6.99 0.66
CA CYS A 57 5.50 6.74 -0.59
C CYS A 57 6.19 8.01 -1.13
N GLY A 58 7.41 7.85 -1.64
CA GLY A 58 8.20 8.95 -2.16
C GLY A 58 7.77 9.37 -3.56
N THR A 59 7.87 10.67 -3.89
CA THR A 59 7.47 11.20 -5.20
C THR A 59 8.33 10.72 -6.38
N GLU A 60 9.54 10.24 -6.12
CA GLU A 60 10.41 9.66 -7.15
C GLU A 60 10.48 8.12 -7.07
N ASP A 61 9.62 7.51 -6.26
CA ASP A 61 9.48 6.06 -6.17
C ASP A 61 8.75 5.52 -7.41
N PHE A 62 9.21 4.41 -7.97
CA PHE A 62 8.52 3.79 -9.11
C PHE A 62 7.15 3.21 -8.74
N PHE A 63 6.84 3.10 -7.44
CA PHE A 63 5.50 2.78 -6.95
C PHE A 63 4.62 4.00 -6.65
N TYR A 64 5.09 5.23 -6.92
CA TYR A 64 4.34 6.44 -6.58
C TYR A 64 2.92 6.43 -7.18
N ASP A 65 2.81 6.24 -8.50
CA ASP A 65 1.51 6.30 -9.21
C ASP A 65 0.53 5.23 -8.72
N VAL A 66 1.02 4.04 -8.35
CA VAL A 66 0.14 2.98 -7.82
C VAL A 66 -0.32 3.26 -6.39
N ASN A 67 0.51 3.93 -5.57
CA ASN A 67 0.10 4.38 -4.24
C ASN A 67 -0.87 5.56 -4.31
N GLU A 68 -0.66 6.50 -5.24
CA GLU A 68 -1.60 7.60 -5.50
C GLU A 68 -2.96 7.05 -5.95
N ASN A 69 -2.98 6.10 -6.88
CA ASN A 69 -4.24 5.47 -7.30
C ASN A 69 -4.94 4.77 -6.13
N LEU A 70 -4.21 4.04 -5.28
CA LEU A 70 -4.80 3.43 -4.09
C LEU A 70 -5.42 4.49 -3.17
N HIS A 71 -4.73 5.59 -2.92
CA HIS A 71 -5.24 6.73 -2.13
C HIS A 71 -6.57 7.25 -2.71
N GLN A 72 -6.62 7.53 -4.02
CA GLN A 72 -7.85 7.98 -4.67
C GLN A 72 -9.01 6.97 -4.56
N GLN A 73 -8.71 5.67 -4.68
CA GLN A 73 -9.72 4.62 -4.53
C GLN A 73 -10.25 4.49 -3.09
N LEU A 74 -9.40 4.70 -2.08
CA LEU A 74 -9.79 4.72 -0.68
C LEU A 74 -10.66 5.95 -0.37
N LEU A 75 -10.28 7.14 -0.88
CA LEU A 75 -11.08 8.36 -0.78
C LEU A 75 -12.47 8.19 -1.39
N TYR A 76 -12.54 7.67 -2.63
CA TYR A 76 -13.81 7.41 -3.31
C TYR A 76 -14.76 6.51 -2.50
N ARG A 77 -14.21 5.56 -1.75
CA ARG A 77 -14.96 4.62 -0.89
C ARG A 77 -15.19 5.14 0.54
N ASN A 78 -14.76 6.36 0.85
CA ASN A 78 -14.79 6.95 2.20
C ASN A 78 -14.10 6.05 3.25
N ILE A 79 -12.99 5.41 2.89
CA ILE A 79 -12.21 4.59 3.82
C ILE A 79 -11.17 5.48 4.50
N PRO A 80 -11.22 5.67 5.84
CA PRO A 80 -10.25 6.50 6.55
C PRO A 80 -8.84 5.91 6.49
N HIS A 81 -7.86 6.73 6.16
CA HIS A 81 -6.45 6.33 6.09
C HIS A 81 -5.54 7.56 6.15
N ASP A 82 -4.31 7.35 6.59
CA ASP A 82 -3.24 8.35 6.50
C ASP A 82 -2.50 8.13 5.17
N TYR A 83 -2.34 9.18 4.38
CA TYR A 83 -1.55 9.17 3.16
C TYR A 83 -0.45 10.23 3.23
N ILE A 84 0.80 9.80 3.10
CA ILE A 84 1.97 10.67 3.22
C ILE A 84 2.83 10.53 1.97
N VAL A 85 3.12 11.67 1.37
CA VAL A 85 3.99 11.79 0.20
C VAL A 85 5.03 12.87 0.46
N ARG A 86 6.27 12.60 0.08
CA ARG A 86 7.40 13.53 0.22
C ARG A 86 8.50 13.21 -0.82
N PRO A 87 9.44 14.14 -1.08
CA PRO A 87 10.61 13.83 -1.90
C PRO A 87 11.36 12.59 -1.40
N GLY A 88 11.71 11.72 -2.35
CA GLY A 88 12.55 10.54 -2.20
C GLY A 88 12.13 9.40 -3.12
N ALA A 89 13.04 8.44 -3.28
CA ALA A 89 12.88 7.27 -4.14
C ALA A 89 12.81 5.96 -3.32
N HIS A 90 12.69 4.83 -4.01
CA HIS A 90 12.58 3.47 -3.45
C HIS A 90 13.87 2.99 -2.79
N ASN A 91 14.23 3.56 -1.62
CA ASN A 91 15.52 3.31 -0.98
C ASN A 91 15.53 3.50 0.54
N TRP A 92 16.62 3.04 1.16
CA TRP A 92 16.82 3.11 2.61
C TRP A 92 16.83 4.52 3.20
N THR A 93 17.27 5.52 2.45
CA THR A 93 17.26 6.92 2.93
C THR A 93 15.84 7.38 3.17
N TYR A 94 14.94 7.09 2.23
CA TYR A 94 13.51 7.35 2.37
C TYR A 94 12.90 6.56 3.55
N TRP A 95 13.13 5.24 3.60
CA TRP A 95 12.51 4.37 4.60
C TRP A 95 12.94 4.68 6.03
N LYS A 96 14.19 5.12 6.26
CA LYS A 96 14.65 5.58 7.58
C LYS A 96 13.82 6.76 8.12
N ASN A 97 13.28 7.58 7.24
CA ASN A 97 12.37 8.65 7.62
C ASN A 97 10.93 8.14 7.75
N ALA A 98 10.42 7.44 6.74
CA ALA A 98 9.04 6.93 6.71
C ALA A 98 8.70 6.05 7.93
N VAL A 99 9.63 5.20 8.38
CA VAL A 99 9.40 4.28 9.51
C VAL A 99 9.07 5.01 10.81
N LYS A 100 9.55 6.24 11.00
CA LYS A 100 9.25 7.04 12.20
C LYS A 100 7.75 7.39 12.27
N PHE A 101 7.16 7.73 11.12
CA PHE A 101 5.73 8.06 11.02
C PHE A 101 4.87 6.81 11.15
N GLN A 102 5.32 5.69 10.56
CA GLN A 102 4.68 4.38 10.75
C GLN A 102 4.60 3.99 12.23
N LEU A 103 5.71 4.09 12.96
CA LEU A 103 5.76 3.77 14.39
C LEU A 103 4.87 4.71 15.23
N LEU A 104 4.86 6.01 14.91
CA LEU A 104 3.99 6.98 15.56
C LEU A 104 2.50 6.64 15.34
N PHE A 105 2.11 6.35 14.11
CA PHE A 105 0.75 5.95 13.75
C PHE A 105 0.31 4.69 14.51
N MET A 106 1.15 3.65 14.50
CA MET A 106 0.89 2.39 15.19
C MET A 106 0.77 2.60 16.71
N LYS A 107 1.69 3.37 17.31
CA LYS A 107 1.66 3.72 18.74
C LYS A 107 0.33 4.39 19.10
N ASN A 108 -0.07 5.43 18.37
CA ASN A 108 -1.29 6.19 18.64
C ASN A 108 -2.54 5.30 18.51
N TYR A 109 -2.59 4.42 17.51
CA TYR A 109 -3.68 3.44 17.36
C TYR A 109 -3.78 2.49 18.55
N PHE A 110 -2.67 1.91 19.00
CA PHE A 110 -2.71 0.96 20.13
C PHE A 110 -2.94 1.65 21.48
N GLU A 111 -2.56 2.91 21.65
CA GLU A 111 -2.88 3.69 22.84
C GLU A 111 -4.37 4.06 22.91
N SER A 112 -4.99 4.39 21.78
CA SER A 112 -6.44 4.68 21.75
C SER A 112 -7.29 3.44 21.97
N ALA A 113 -6.85 2.27 21.49
CA ALA A 113 -7.56 0.99 21.64
C ALA A 113 -7.51 0.40 23.07
N ARG A 114 -6.69 0.94 23.98
CA ARG A 114 -6.60 0.50 25.38
C ARG A 114 -7.65 1.16 26.30
N LYS A 115 -8.40 2.13 25.80
CA LYS A 115 -9.49 2.79 26.53
C LYS A 115 -10.80 2.07 26.27
#